data_AF-A0A815EZJ9-F1
#
_entry.id   AF-A0A815EZJ9-F1
#
_cell.length_a   1.000
_cell.length_b   1.000
_cell.length_c   1.000
_cell.angle_alpha   90.00
_cell.angle_beta   90.00
_cell.angle_gamma   90.00
#
_symmetry.space_group_name_H-M   'P 1'
#
loop_
_entity.id
_entity.type
_entity.pdbx_description
1 polymer ?
#
loop_
_entity_poly.entity_id
_entity_poly.type
_entity_poly.pdbx_seq_one_letter_code
_entity_poly.pdbx_strand_id
1 'polypeptide(L)'
;MASIAQEKPKQTNLGDSIHCQKNRHLSLLLSLDHIRIFAMRRPKPECLPNENWLVYNVTSTTKEKWCSEFSPFFLGPIELYSNNKDGKMFIAKNMENAWQFCKVYKQFTDADGYSPSQAYWQWAENGWNDSKPHRFPLGRKATRKIIYAPLYAKYVEQTDAYKKLNDIYIKYCCGDKNDKHKKPMALLDFDGWDHLGQGYTLEQVINMEKPKMGHAFVLAGLLENNLFWLSELEKSNVEELRKSGRLLKDI
;
A
#
# COMPACT_ATOMS: atom_id res chain seq x y z
N MET A 1 12.99 65.68 13.44
CA MET A 1 12.43 64.35 13.76
C MET A 1 12.30 63.60 12.45
N ALA A 2 13.10 62.54 12.27
CA ALA A 2 13.20 61.81 11.00
C ALA A 2 11.99 60.89 10.81
N SER A 3 11.41 60.93 9.62
CA SER A 3 10.28 60.09 9.19
C SER A 3 10.79 58.69 8.84
N ILE A 4 10.29 57.67 9.55
CA ILE A 4 10.59 56.26 9.31
C ILE A 4 9.58 55.76 8.26
N ALA A 5 10.07 55.49 7.06
CA ALA A 5 9.29 54.82 6.02
C ALA A 5 9.09 53.35 6.40
N GLN A 6 7.83 52.91 6.50
CA GLN A 6 7.48 51.51 6.69
C GLN A 6 7.52 50.80 5.32
N GLU A 7 8.46 49.86 5.18
CA GLU A 7 8.54 48.97 4.03
C GLU A 7 7.35 47.98 4.03
N LYS A 8 6.67 47.87 2.88
CA LYS A 8 5.65 46.84 2.66
C LYS A 8 6.30 45.47 2.43
N PRO A 9 5.80 44.39 3.03
CA PRO A 9 6.33 43.05 2.80
C PRO A 9 6.08 42.59 1.36
N LYS A 10 7.12 42.01 0.75
CA LYS A 10 7.07 41.37 -0.57
C LYS A 10 6.15 40.16 -0.52
N GLN A 11 5.10 40.16 -1.34
CA GLN A 11 4.32 38.95 -1.64
C GLN A 11 5.22 37.92 -2.32
N THR A 12 5.43 36.79 -1.67
CA THR A 12 6.07 35.62 -2.28
C THR A 12 5.00 34.81 -3.02
N ASN A 13 5.13 34.74 -4.35
CA ASN A 13 4.40 33.80 -5.18
C ASN A 13 4.95 32.38 -4.95
N LEU A 14 4.45 31.70 -3.93
CA LEU A 14 4.54 30.24 -3.84
C LEU A 14 3.21 29.69 -4.37
N GLY A 15 3.28 29.20 -5.60
CA GLY A 15 2.14 28.69 -6.34
C GLY A 15 1.44 27.55 -5.60
N ASP A 16 0.14 27.72 -5.44
CA ASP A 16 -0.83 26.70 -5.11
C ASP A 16 -0.74 25.54 -6.10
N SER A 17 -0.13 24.43 -5.68
CA SER A 17 -0.39 23.10 -6.28
C SER A 17 -1.29 22.26 -5.37
N ILE A 18 -2.31 22.87 -4.75
CA ILE A 18 -3.45 22.14 -4.20
C ILE A 18 -4.39 21.88 -5.39
N HIS A 19 -3.94 21.01 -6.30
CA HIS A 19 -4.74 20.61 -7.44
C HIS A 19 -5.78 19.59 -6.98
N CYS A 20 -7.00 20.10 -6.78
CA CYS A 20 -8.26 19.43 -7.07
C CYS A 20 -8.46 17.99 -6.54
N GLN A 21 -8.68 17.84 -5.24
CA GLN A 21 -9.36 16.65 -4.68
C GLN A 21 -10.89 16.82 -4.52
N LYS A 22 -11.45 18.00 -4.84
CA LYS A 22 -12.84 18.34 -4.53
C LYS A 22 -13.91 17.73 -5.44
N ASN A 23 -13.55 16.96 -6.48
CA ASN A 23 -14.52 16.40 -7.45
C ASN A 23 -14.64 14.86 -7.47
N ARG A 24 -14.22 14.14 -6.41
CA ARG A 24 -14.32 12.66 -6.38
C ARG A 24 -15.70 12.10 -5.98
N HIS A 25 -16.70 12.94 -5.73
CA HIS A 25 -17.88 12.52 -4.95
C HIS A 25 -19.19 12.24 -5.73
N LEU A 26 -19.19 12.22 -7.06
CA LEU A 26 -20.43 11.96 -7.83
C LEU A 26 -20.31 10.69 -8.69
N SER A 27 -21.03 9.68 -8.20
CA SER A 27 -21.50 8.45 -8.83
C SER A 27 -21.20 8.29 -10.32
N LEU A 28 -20.36 7.30 -10.63
CA LEU A 28 -20.44 6.60 -11.90
C LEU A 28 -19.91 5.20 -11.63
N LEU A 29 -20.77 4.20 -11.81
CA LEU A 29 -20.43 2.80 -12.09
C LEU A 29 -19.62 2.76 -13.42
N LEU A 30 -18.49 3.45 -13.45
CA LEU A 30 -17.42 3.28 -14.41
C LEU A 30 -16.83 1.92 -14.06
N SER A 31 -16.91 0.97 -14.99
CA SER A 31 -16.39 -0.38 -14.82
C SER A 31 -15.03 -0.33 -14.12
N LEU A 32 -14.93 -1.01 -12.97
CA LEU A 32 -13.73 -1.11 -12.13
C LEU A 32 -12.63 -1.95 -12.81
N ASP A 33 -12.49 -1.82 -14.13
CA ASP A 33 -11.70 -2.69 -15.00
C ASP A 33 -10.36 -2.05 -15.41
N HIS A 34 -9.94 -0.99 -14.72
CA HIS A 34 -8.77 -0.22 -15.15
C HIS A 34 -7.46 -0.87 -14.71
N ILE A 35 -7.43 -1.58 -13.59
CA ILE A 35 -6.21 -2.23 -13.08
C ILE A 35 -6.41 -3.75 -13.08
N ARG A 36 -5.52 -4.47 -13.76
CA ARG A 36 -5.38 -5.92 -13.57
C ARG A 36 -4.04 -6.25 -12.97
N ILE A 37 -4.01 -7.41 -12.32
CA ILE A 37 -2.84 -7.91 -11.63
C ILE A 37 -2.47 -9.22 -12.31
N PHE A 38 -1.19 -9.43 -12.59
CA PHE A 38 -0.74 -10.62 -13.31
C PHE A 38 0.44 -11.28 -12.60
N ALA A 39 0.51 -12.61 -12.73
CA ALA A 39 1.63 -13.38 -12.23
C ALA A 39 2.88 -13.11 -13.06
N MET A 40 3.98 -12.73 -12.41
CA MET A 40 5.28 -12.60 -13.07
C MET A 40 5.85 -13.94 -13.55
N ARG A 41 5.59 -15.01 -12.82
CA ARG A 41 6.17 -16.33 -13.11
C ARG A 41 5.18 -17.15 -13.90
N ARG A 42 5.57 -17.50 -15.13
CA ARG A 42 4.79 -18.34 -16.04
C ARG A 42 3.39 -17.79 -16.30
N PRO A 43 3.27 -16.53 -16.77
CA PRO A 43 1.98 -16.08 -17.29
C PRO A 43 1.57 -17.04 -18.39
N LYS A 44 0.36 -17.59 -18.31
CA LYS A 44 -0.21 -18.26 -19.47
C LYS A 44 -0.34 -17.20 -20.59
N PRO A 45 -0.18 -17.55 -21.87
CA PRO A 45 -0.29 -16.58 -22.96
C PRO A 45 -1.57 -15.74 -22.91
N GLU A 46 -2.69 -16.35 -22.51
CA GLU A 46 -3.98 -15.68 -22.32
C GLU A 46 -4.04 -14.72 -21.12
N CYS A 47 -3.03 -14.74 -20.25
CA CYS A 47 -2.90 -13.87 -19.08
C CYS A 47 -1.79 -12.81 -19.26
N LEU A 48 -1.38 -12.54 -20.50
CA LEU A 48 -0.47 -11.45 -20.80
C LEU A 48 -1.23 -10.13 -20.98
N PRO A 49 -0.72 -9.01 -20.46
CA PRO A 49 -1.27 -7.69 -20.79
C PRO A 49 -1.24 -7.46 -22.30
N ASN A 50 -2.28 -6.83 -22.87
CA ASN A 50 -2.26 -6.44 -24.28
C ASN A 50 -1.22 -5.33 -24.51
N GLU A 51 -0.75 -5.18 -25.75
CA GLU A 51 0.30 -4.20 -26.11
C GLU A 51 -0.07 -2.74 -25.77
N ASN A 52 -1.35 -2.42 -25.68
CA ASN A 52 -1.84 -1.08 -25.32
C ASN A 52 -1.90 -0.79 -23.81
N TRP A 53 -1.48 -1.74 -22.97
CA TRP A 53 -1.55 -1.61 -21.51
C TRP A 53 -0.33 -0.88 -20.94
N LEU A 54 -0.54 -0.15 -19.86
CA LEU A 54 0.55 0.32 -19.02
C LEU A 54 0.99 -0.82 -18.10
N VAL A 55 2.21 -1.34 -18.27
CA VAL A 55 2.67 -2.52 -17.51
C VAL A 55 3.77 -2.13 -16.54
N TYR A 56 3.55 -2.38 -15.24
CA TYR A 56 4.52 -2.08 -14.19
C TYR A 56 4.86 -3.32 -13.38
N ASN A 57 6.14 -3.68 -13.37
CA ASN A 57 6.68 -4.69 -12.45
C ASN A 57 6.90 -4.04 -11.08
N VAL A 58 6.07 -4.41 -10.10
CA VAL A 58 6.11 -3.87 -8.73
C VAL A 58 6.89 -4.77 -7.76
N THR A 59 7.62 -5.76 -8.26
CA THR A 59 8.42 -6.68 -7.43
C THR A 59 9.84 -6.18 -7.23
N SER A 60 10.58 -6.83 -6.32
CA SER A 60 12.02 -6.61 -6.12
C SER A 60 12.90 -6.93 -7.32
N THR A 61 12.36 -7.56 -8.36
CA THR A 61 13.11 -7.94 -9.58
C THR A 61 12.88 -6.98 -10.75
N THR A 62 12.19 -5.87 -10.49
CA THR A 62 11.99 -4.82 -11.50
C THR A 62 13.32 -4.21 -11.96
N LYS A 63 13.39 -3.86 -13.24
CA LYS A 63 14.53 -3.12 -13.82
C LYS A 63 14.38 -1.61 -13.64
N GLU A 64 13.14 -1.14 -13.45
CA GLU A 64 12.79 0.25 -13.20
C GLU A 64 13.11 0.60 -11.75
N LYS A 65 14.16 1.39 -11.51
CA LYS A 65 14.66 1.68 -10.15
C LYS A 65 13.55 2.19 -9.21
N TRP A 66 12.69 3.10 -9.68
CA TRP A 66 11.61 3.65 -8.86
C TRP A 66 10.56 2.59 -8.47
N CYS A 67 10.29 1.60 -9.32
CA CYS A 67 9.35 0.53 -8.98
C CYS A 67 9.84 -0.37 -7.83
N SER A 68 11.13 -0.35 -7.50
CA SER A 68 11.67 -1.18 -6.43
C SER A 68 11.12 -0.80 -5.06
N GLU A 69 10.69 0.46 -4.87
CA GLU A 69 10.08 0.97 -3.63
C GLU A 69 8.73 0.31 -3.32
N PHE A 70 8.08 -0.29 -4.31
CA PHE A 70 6.87 -1.11 -4.09
C PHE A 70 7.17 -2.46 -3.46
N SER A 71 8.43 -2.91 -3.47
CA SER A 71 8.75 -4.19 -2.90
C SER A 71 8.74 -4.13 -1.36
N PRO A 72 8.02 -5.04 -0.68
CA PRO A 72 8.07 -5.15 0.78
C PRO A 72 9.48 -5.43 1.34
N PHE A 73 10.42 -5.87 0.50
CA PHE A 73 11.79 -6.15 0.89
C PHE A 73 12.64 -4.88 1.02
N PHE A 74 12.23 -3.80 0.36
CA PHE A 74 12.96 -2.53 0.34
C PHE A 74 12.18 -1.41 1.04
N LEU A 75 10.87 -1.55 1.21
CA LEU A 75 10.04 -0.59 1.93
C LEU A 75 10.39 -0.58 3.43
N GLY A 76 10.91 0.53 3.94
CA GLY A 76 11.25 0.72 5.35
C GLY A 76 12.09 1.98 5.59
N PRO A 77 12.38 2.36 6.85
CA PRO A 77 11.98 1.68 8.09
C PRO A 77 10.46 1.75 8.36
N ILE A 78 9.95 0.83 9.17
CA ILE A 78 8.53 0.65 9.48
C ILE A 78 8.32 0.79 10.99
N GLU A 79 7.60 1.82 11.41
CA GLU A 79 7.17 1.99 12.80
C GLU A 79 6.02 1.04 13.08
N LEU A 80 6.06 0.40 14.24
CA LEU A 80 5.07 -0.58 14.67
C LEU A 80 4.22 0.04 15.78
N TYR A 81 4.32 -0.47 17.01
CA TYR A 81 3.61 0.04 18.17
C TYR A 81 4.59 0.42 19.27
N SER A 82 4.11 1.22 20.23
CA SER A 82 4.89 1.67 21.37
C SER A 82 5.16 0.51 22.34
N ASN A 83 6.37 0.48 22.89
CA ASN A 83 6.78 -0.42 23.94
C ASN A 83 6.21 0.06 25.27
N ASN A 84 5.36 -0.75 25.89
CA ASN A 84 4.71 -0.42 27.16
C ASN A 84 5.69 -0.16 28.32
N LYS A 85 6.96 -0.57 28.21
CA LYS A 85 7.96 -0.39 29.27
C LYS A 85 8.58 1.01 29.28
N ASP A 86 8.90 1.55 28.12
CA ASP A 86 9.67 2.79 27.97
C ASP A 86 9.05 3.81 27.01
N GLY A 87 7.89 3.50 26.44
CA GLY A 87 7.16 4.35 25.50
C GLY A 87 7.79 4.43 24.10
N LYS A 88 8.93 3.76 23.86
CA LYS A 88 9.63 3.84 22.58
C LYS A 88 8.91 3.04 21.50
N MET A 89 8.89 3.55 20.28
CA MET A 89 8.32 2.82 19.15
C MET A 89 9.23 1.67 18.73
N PHE A 90 8.66 0.48 18.53
CA PHE A 90 9.36 -0.58 17.79
C PHE A 90 9.49 -0.19 16.32
N ILE A 91 10.65 -0.47 15.73
CA ILE A 91 10.95 -0.16 14.33
C ILE A 91 11.49 -1.41 13.65
N ALA A 92 10.87 -1.82 12.55
CA ALA A 92 11.40 -2.84 11.67
C ALA A 92 12.17 -2.20 10.50
N LYS A 93 13.29 -2.80 10.09
CA LYS A 93 14.12 -2.28 9.00
C LYS A 93 13.46 -2.38 7.63
N ASN A 94 12.51 -3.31 7.45
CA ASN A 94 11.74 -3.47 6.22
C ASN A 94 10.34 -4.04 6.50
N MET A 95 9.43 -3.85 5.53
CA MET A 95 8.02 -4.25 5.60
C MET A 95 7.82 -5.77 5.68
N GLU A 96 8.66 -6.58 5.01
CA GLU A 96 8.58 -8.03 5.13
C GLU A 96 8.85 -8.48 6.58
N ASN A 97 9.89 -7.95 7.23
CA ASN A 97 10.19 -8.26 8.63
C ASN A 97 9.12 -7.70 9.57
N ALA A 98 8.66 -6.47 9.34
CA ALA A 98 7.53 -5.90 10.07
C ALA A 98 6.33 -6.85 10.08
N TRP A 99 5.94 -7.36 8.91
CA TRP A 99 4.81 -8.29 8.79
C TRP A 99 5.08 -9.66 9.41
N GLN A 100 6.25 -10.25 9.15
CA GLN A 100 6.51 -11.65 9.50
C GLN A 100 6.69 -11.84 11.00
N PHE A 101 7.32 -10.87 11.67
CA PHE A 101 7.60 -10.91 13.10
C PHE A 101 6.47 -10.32 13.96
N CYS A 102 5.45 -9.69 13.37
CA CYS A 102 4.18 -9.37 14.06
C CYS A 102 3.25 -10.58 14.24
N LYS A 103 3.62 -11.76 13.74
CA LYS A 103 2.81 -12.98 13.87
C LYS A 103 3.16 -13.71 15.15
N VAL A 104 2.15 -13.94 15.99
CA VAL A 104 2.29 -14.75 17.20
C VAL A 104 2.03 -16.24 16.86
N TYR A 105 2.96 -17.11 17.25
CA TYR A 105 2.90 -18.56 17.06
C TYR A 105 2.55 -19.24 18.39
N LYS A 106 1.99 -20.46 18.35
CA LYS A 106 1.52 -21.16 19.56
C LYS A 106 2.64 -21.41 20.59
N GLN A 107 3.87 -21.62 20.14
CA GLN A 107 5.04 -21.76 21.01
C GLN A 107 5.48 -20.47 21.71
N PHE A 108 4.90 -19.35 21.29
CA PHE A 108 5.22 -18.00 21.76
C PHE A 108 4.07 -17.37 22.53
N THR A 109 3.00 -18.11 22.78
CA THR A 109 1.93 -17.68 23.70
C THR A 109 2.19 -18.18 25.11
N ASP A 110 1.57 -17.54 26.09
CA ASP A 110 1.50 -18.01 27.48
C ASP A 110 0.70 -19.33 27.61
N ALA A 111 0.54 -19.81 28.85
CA ALA A 111 -0.16 -21.05 29.17
C ALA A 111 -1.63 -21.02 28.71
N ASP A 112 -2.25 -19.84 28.74
CA ASP A 112 -3.65 -19.65 28.33
C ASP A 112 -3.79 -19.49 26.81
N GLY A 113 -2.69 -19.27 26.09
CA GLY A 113 -2.66 -19.19 24.64
C GLY A 113 -3.06 -17.82 24.07
N TYR A 114 -3.24 -16.81 24.92
CA TYR A 114 -3.79 -15.51 24.52
C TYR A 114 -2.73 -14.41 24.43
N SER A 115 -1.73 -14.40 25.33
CA SER A 115 -0.75 -13.32 25.38
C SER A 115 0.59 -13.73 24.81
N PRO A 116 1.30 -12.84 24.08
CA PRO A 116 2.67 -13.12 23.66
C PRO A 116 3.61 -13.20 24.87
N SER A 117 4.35 -14.30 24.95
CA SER A 117 5.38 -14.55 25.97
C SER A 117 6.58 -13.60 25.82
N GLN A 118 7.46 -13.54 26.84
CA GLN A 118 8.72 -12.80 26.73
C GLN A 118 9.61 -13.31 25.57
N ALA A 119 9.57 -14.61 25.30
CA ALA A 119 10.31 -15.22 24.19
C ALA A 119 9.83 -14.72 22.82
N TYR A 120 8.52 -14.44 22.67
CA TYR A 120 7.99 -13.78 21.47
C TYR A 120 8.66 -12.43 21.23
N TRP A 121 8.67 -11.58 22.26
CA TRP A 121 9.15 -10.21 22.14
C TRP A 121 10.63 -10.17 21.76
N GLN A 122 11.44 -11.02 22.37
CA GLN A 122 12.85 -11.19 22.01
C GLN A 122 13.02 -11.67 20.56
N TRP A 123 12.23 -12.65 20.13
CA TRP A 123 12.27 -13.16 18.76
C TRP A 123 11.84 -12.09 17.73
N ALA A 124 10.76 -11.37 18.03
CA ALA A 124 10.20 -10.36 17.15
C ALA A 124 11.13 -9.15 17.01
N GLU A 125 11.68 -8.65 18.11
CA GLU A 125 12.62 -7.53 18.11
C GLU A 125 13.91 -7.85 17.34
N ASN A 126 14.45 -9.06 17.50
CA ASN A 126 15.59 -9.51 16.69
C ASN A 126 15.25 -9.53 15.19
N GLY A 127 14.04 -10.00 14.84
CA GLY A 127 13.59 -10.04 13.46
C GLY A 127 13.34 -8.67 12.84
N TRP A 128 12.74 -7.74 13.59
CA TRP A 128 12.55 -6.35 13.17
C TRP A 128 13.89 -5.63 12.95
N ASN A 129 14.88 -5.91 13.79
CA ASN A 129 16.23 -5.34 13.70
C ASN A 129 17.12 -5.98 12.61
N ASP A 130 16.69 -7.06 11.95
CA ASP A 130 17.43 -7.66 10.83
C ASP A 130 17.19 -6.87 9.53
N SER A 131 18.25 -6.58 8.79
CA SER A 131 18.16 -5.91 7.49
C SER A 131 17.75 -6.87 6.37
N LYS A 132 17.95 -8.18 6.55
CA LYS A 132 17.57 -9.20 5.59
C LYS A 132 16.07 -9.51 5.72
N PRO A 133 15.29 -9.47 4.63
CA PRO A 133 13.87 -9.85 4.68
C PRO A 133 13.72 -11.37 4.88
N HIS A 134 12.94 -11.75 5.90
CA HIS A 134 12.70 -13.15 6.27
C HIS A 134 11.30 -13.60 5.88
N ARG A 135 11.20 -14.49 4.89
CA ARG A 135 9.91 -15.07 4.50
C ARG A 135 9.61 -16.32 5.31
N PHE A 136 8.44 -16.35 5.95
CA PHE A 136 7.91 -17.53 6.66
C PHE A 136 8.87 -18.12 7.71
N PRO A 137 9.44 -17.31 8.63
CA PRO A 137 10.43 -17.79 9.60
C PRO A 137 9.90 -18.95 10.47
N LEU A 138 8.58 -19.05 10.67
CA LEU A 138 7.91 -20.14 11.39
C LEU A 138 6.69 -20.68 10.62
N GLY A 139 6.74 -20.64 9.29
CA GLY A 139 5.68 -21.15 8.41
C GLY A 139 4.64 -20.11 7.96
N ARG A 140 3.53 -20.58 7.39
CA ARG A 140 2.51 -19.74 6.76
C ARG A 140 1.30 -19.54 7.69
N LYS A 141 1.14 -18.33 8.21
CA LYS A 141 -0.13 -17.83 8.77
C LYS A 141 -0.60 -16.62 7.96
N ALA A 142 -1.89 -16.61 7.59
CA ALA A 142 -2.48 -15.54 6.81
C ALA A 142 -3.14 -14.50 7.73
N THR A 143 -2.43 -13.40 8.00
CA THR A 143 -2.94 -12.21 8.72
C THR A 143 -2.90 -10.99 7.81
N ARG A 144 -3.27 -11.18 6.52
CA ARG A 144 -3.09 -10.14 5.49
C ARG A 144 -3.97 -8.92 5.72
N LYS A 145 -5.26 -9.16 5.98
CA LYS A 145 -6.26 -8.10 6.14
C LYS A 145 -5.98 -7.18 7.33
N ILE A 146 -5.60 -7.76 8.47
CA ILE A 146 -5.48 -7.03 9.73
C ILE A 146 -4.10 -6.35 9.87
N ILE A 147 -3.02 -7.01 9.43
CA ILE A 147 -1.66 -6.53 9.67
C ILE A 147 -1.04 -6.02 8.38
N TYR A 148 -0.96 -6.89 7.36
CA TYR A 148 -0.14 -6.61 6.19
C TYR A 148 -0.67 -5.45 5.34
N ALA A 149 -1.94 -5.50 4.94
CA ALA A 149 -2.49 -4.52 3.99
C ALA A 149 -2.53 -3.09 4.58
N PRO A 150 -3.01 -2.86 5.82
CA PRO A 150 -2.96 -1.53 6.43
C PRO A 150 -1.52 -1.00 6.55
N LEU A 151 -0.60 -1.83 7.03
CA LEU A 151 0.78 -1.41 7.26
C LEU A 151 1.52 -1.14 5.95
N TYR A 152 1.38 -2.02 4.96
CA TYR A 152 1.95 -1.81 3.63
C TYR A 152 1.39 -0.54 2.99
N ALA A 153 0.06 -0.35 3.05
CA ALA A 153 -0.61 0.82 2.51
C ALA A 153 -0.09 2.13 3.13
N LYS A 154 0.01 2.17 4.46
CA LYS A 154 0.52 3.31 5.21
C LYS A 154 1.89 3.76 4.74
N TYR A 155 2.82 2.83 4.50
CA TYR A 155 4.19 3.18 4.13
C TYR A 155 4.39 3.37 2.64
N VAL A 156 3.73 2.56 1.79
CA VAL A 156 3.92 2.68 0.35
C VAL A 156 3.33 3.99 -0.19
N GLU A 157 2.21 4.48 0.37
CA GLU A 157 1.56 5.73 -0.04
C GLU A 157 2.47 6.95 0.16
N GLN A 158 3.49 6.84 1.02
CA GLN A 158 4.45 7.90 1.31
C GLN A 158 5.66 7.94 0.35
N THR A 159 5.78 6.94 -0.53
CA THR A 159 6.92 6.83 -1.45
C THR A 159 6.76 7.73 -2.68
N ASP A 160 7.87 8.22 -3.23
CA ASP A 160 7.87 8.95 -4.50
C ASP A 160 7.42 8.04 -5.65
N ALA A 161 7.74 6.75 -5.57
CA ALA A 161 7.27 5.75 -6.50
C ALA A 161 5.73 5.67 -6.55
N TYR A 162 5.07 5.63 -5.39
CA TYR A 162 3.61 5.60 -5.33
C TYR A 162 2.99 6.89 -5.88
N LYS A 163 3.52 8.06 -5.51
CA LYS A 163 3.06 9.34 -6.06
C LYS A 163 3.12 9.32 -7.59
N LYS A 164 4.25 8.90 -8.16
CA LYS A 164 4.43 8.75 -9.61
C LYS A 164 3.45 7.77 -10.23
N LEU A 165 3.24 6.60 -9.63
CA LEU A 165 2.29 5.61 -10.13
C LEU A 165 0.85 6.12 -10.08
N ASN A 166 0.48 6.81 -9.01
CA ASN A 166 -0.83 7.43 -8.85
C ASN A 166 -1.07 8.54 -9.89
N ASP A 167 -0.07 9.37 -10.17
CA ASP A 167 -0.17 10.39 -11.23
C ASP A 167 -0.36 9.75 -12.61
N ILE A 168 0.36 8.66 -12.90
CA ILE A 168 0.19 7.86 -14.12
C ILE A 168 -1.22 7.27 -14.18
N TYR A 169 -1.69 6.68 -13.07
CA TYR A 169 -3.02 6.09 -12.98
C TYR A 169 -4.11 7.15 -13.23
N ILE A 170 -4.06 8.29 -12.55
CA ILE A 170 -5.01 9.38 -12.75
C ILE A 170 -4.99 9.85 -14.22
N LYS A 171 -3.80 10.07 -14.77
CA LYS A 171 -3.63 10.62 -16.12
C LYS A 171 -4.13 9.68 -17.22
N TYR A 172 -3.85 8.38 -17.10
CA TYR A 172 -4.08 7.44 -18.20
C TYR A 172 -5.21 6.44 -17.93
N CYS A 173 -5.62 6.22 -16.68
CA CYS A 173 -6.65 5.23 -16.35
C CYS A 173 -7.98 5.88 -15.96
N CYS A 174 -7.97 7.08 -15.35
CA CYS A 174 -9.18 7.75 -14.84
C CYS A 174 -9.81 8.77 -15.80
N GLY A 175 -9.32 8.87 -17.05
CA GLY A 175 -9.87 9.79 -18.05
C GLY A 175 -11.32 9.50 -18.44
N ASP A 176 -11.94 10.46 -19.14
CA ASP A 176 -13.26 10.33 -19.75
C ASP A 176 -13.34 9.05 -20.61
N LYS A 177 -14.53 8.45 -20.73
CA LYS A 177 -14.73 7.29 -21.63
C LYS A 177 -14.35 7.59 -23.08
N ASN A 178 -14.39 8.86 -23.49
CA ASN A 178 -14.01 9.33 -24.81
C ASN A 178 -12.53 9.74 -24.92
N ASP A 179 -11.76 9.64 -23.83
CA ASP A 179 -10.32 9.94 -23.86
C ASP A 179 -9.57 8.84 -24.61
N LYS A 180 -9.08 9.19 -25.81
CA LYS A 180 -8.29 8.29 -26.67
C LYS A 180 -6.95 7.88 -26.03
N HIS A 181 -6.51 8.58 -25.00
CA HIS A 181 -5.29 8.26 -24.25
C HIS A 181 -5.55 7.33 -23.07
N LYS A 182 -6.82 6.96 -22.81
CA LYS A 182 -7.17 6.04 -21.74
C LYS A 182 -6.56 4.66 -22.02
N LYS A 183 -5.81 4.15 -21.05
CA LYS A 183 -5.13 2.85 -21.12
C LYS A 183 -5.36 2.08 -19.82
N PRO A 184 -5.71 0.79 -19.90
CA PRO A 184 -5.69 -0.08 -18.73
C PRO A 184 -4.26 -0.27 -18.22
N MET A 185 -4.15 -0.60 -16.93
CA MET A 185 -2.89 -0.83 -16.22
C MET A 185 -2.77 -2.29 -15.79
N ALA A 186 -1.59 -2.86 -15.95
CA ALA A 186 -1.19 -4.15 -15.43
C ALA A 186 -0.13 -3.97 -14.34
N LEU A 187 -0.39 -4.49 -13.15
CA LEU A 187 0.61 -4.62 -12.09
C LEU A 187 1.13 -6.06 -12.05
N LEU A 188 2.43 -6.25 -12.21
CA LEU A 188 3.05 -7.57 -12.19
C LEU A 188 3.57 -7.89 -10.79
N ASP A 189 3.17 -9.05 -10.26
CA ASP A 189 3.53 -9.54 -8.92
C ASP A 189 3.84 -11.04 -8.97
N PHE A 190 4.67 -11.55 -8.06
CA PHE A 190 4.94 -12.98 -7.95
C PHE A 190 3.72 -13.79 -7.51
N ASP A 191 2.88 -13.21 -6.66
CA ASP A 191 1.62 -13.81 -6.18
C ASP A 191 0.40 -13.12 -6.83
N GLY A 192 0.61 -12.44 -7.96
CA GLY A 192 -0.44 -11.79 -8.76
C GLY A 192 -1.22 -12.76 -9.65
N TRP A 193 -2.45 -12.42 -10.01
CA TRP A 193 -3.30 -13.15 -10.96
C TRP A 193 -4.52 -12.30 -11.35
N ASP A 194 -5.10 -12.58 -12.53
CA ASP A 194 -6.18 -11.78 -13.11
C ASP A 194 -7.53 -12.03 -12.42
N HIS A 195 -7.73 -11.38 -11.27
CA HIS A 195 -8.93 -11.54 -10.47
C HIS A 195 -10.20 -11.05 -11.15
N LEU A 196 -10.13 -9.95 -11.91
CA LEU A 196 -11.26 -9.42 -12.67
C LEU A 196 -11.63 -10.33 -13.84
N GLY A 197 -10.64 -10.86 -14.57
CA GLY A 197 -10.88 -11.85 -15.62
C GLY A 197 -11.54 -13.14 -15.09
N GLN A 198 -11.40 -13.41 -13.79
CA GLN A 198 -12.06 -14.53 -13.10
C GLN A 198 -13.35 -14.13 -12.37
N GLY A 199 -13.78 -12.87 -12.46
CA GLY A 199 -15.02 -12.39 -11.84
C GLY A 199 -14.94 -12.18 -10.33
N TYR A 200 -13.75 -12.04 -9.75
CA TYR A 200 -13.56 -11.74 -8.34
C TYR A 200 -13.31 -10.26 -8.10
N THR A 201 -13.88 -9.72 -7.01
CA THR A 201 -13.55 -8.39 -6.50
C THR A 201 -12.32 -8.42 -5.59
N LEU A 202 -11.65 -7.28 -5.37
CA LEU A 202 -10.54 -7.19 -4.41
C LEU A 202 -10.94 -7.62 -2.98
N GLU A 203 -12.18 -7.33 -2.58
CA GLU A 203 -12.72 -7.76 -1.29
C GLU A 203 -12.88 -9.29 -1.20
N GLN A 204 -13.31 -9.94 -2.28
CA GLN A 204 -13.31 -11.41 -2.31
C GLN A 204 -11.87 -11.95 -2.23
N VAL A 205 -10.95 -11.37 -3.02
CA VAL A 205 -9.55 -11.80 -3.07
C VAL A 205 -8.88 -11.83 -1.70
N ILE A 206 -9.07 -10.81 -0.85
CA ILE A 206 -8.41 -10.77 0.47
C ILE A 206 -8.92 -11.83 1.45
N ASN A 207 -10.18 -12.25 1.27
CA ASN A 207 -10.84 -13.22 2.14
C ASN A 207 -10.68 -14.67 1.62
N MET A 208 -10.12 -14.87 0.42
CA MET A 208 -9.82 -16.18 -0.13
C MET A 208 -8.58 -16.79 0.53
N GLU A 209 -8.66 -18.08 0.89
CA GLU A 209 -7.48 -18.85 1.32
C GLU A 209 -6.55 -19.13 0.13
N LYS A 210 -7.16 -19.42 -1.03
CA LYS A 210 -6.53 -19.63 -2.32
C LYS A 210 -7.36 -18.94 -3.40
N PRO A 211 -6.73 -18.37 -4.45
CA PRO A 211 -5.29 -18.31 -4.69
C PRO A 211 -4.56 -17.33 -3.74
N LYS A 212 -3.23 -17.26 -3.85
CA LYS A 212 -2.44 -16.31 -3.07
C LYS A 212 -2.72 -14.87 -3.53
N MET A 213 -2.44 -13.92 -2.64
CA MET A 213 -2.55 -12.49 -2.89
C MET A 213 -1.21 -11.85 -2.53
N GLY A 214 -0.58 -11.20 -3.53
CA GLY A 214 0.61 -10.36 -3.37
C GLY A 214 0.29 -8.92 -3.01
N HIS A 215 1.32 -8.06 -2.98
CA HIS A 215 1.19 -6.65 -2.60
C HIS A 215 0.59 -5.78 -3.71
N ALA A 216 0.66 -6.21 -4.97
CA ALA A 216 0.01 -5.51 -6.09
C ALA A 216 -1.51 -5.35 -5.90
N PHE A 217 -2.17 -6.27 -5.19
CA PHE A 217 -3.60 -6.12 -4.86
C PHE A 217 -3.86 -4.96 -3.89
N VAL A 218 -2.97 -4.73 -2.93
CA VAL A 218 -3.07 -3.58 -2.02
C VAL A 218 -2.81 -2.28 -2.78
N LEU A 219 -1.80 -2.27 -3.68
CA LEU A 219 -1.54 -1.14 -4.57
C LEU A 219 -2.75 -0.81 -5.46
N ALA A 220 -3.39 -1.81 -6.05
CA ALA A 220 -4.60 -1.61 -6.84
C ALA A 220 -5.72 -0.98 -6.00
N GLY A 221 -5.96 -1.50 -4.78
CA GLY A 221 -6.92 -0.92 -3.86
C GLY A 221 -6.62 0.54 -3.49
N LEU A 222 -5.34 0.90 -3.32
CA LEU A 222 -4.95 2.29 -3.07
C LEU A 222 -5.25 3.21 -4.27
N LEU A 223 -4.86 2.79 -5.48
CA LEU A 223 -5.06 3.57 -6.71
C LEU A 223 -6.56 3.75 -7.01
N GLU A 224 -7.36 2.70 -6.82
CA GLU A 224 -8.80 2.71 -7.05
C GLU A 224 -9.60 3.34 -5.90
N ASN A 225 -8.92 3.80 -4.85
CA ASN A 225 -9.57 4.26 -3.61
C ASN A 225 -10.49 3.20 -2.96
N ASN A 226 -10.21 1.93 -3.20
CA ASN A 226 -10.92 0.78 -2.66
C ASN A 226 -10.09 0.14 -1.54
N LEU A 227 -10.27 0.61 -0.31
CA LEU A 227 -9.56 0.11 0.87
C LEU A 227 -10.23 -1.17 1.41
N PHE A 228 -10.31 -2.21 0.58
CA PHE A 228 -11.04 -3.47 0.84
C PHE A 228 -10.58 -4.26 2.07
N TRP A 229 -9.46 -3.89 2.69
CA TRP A 229 -9.00 -4.47 3.95
C TRP A 229 -9.61 -3.82 5.19
N LEU A 230 -10.21 -2.63 5.07
CA LEU A 230 -10.84 -1.88 6.14
C LEU A 230 -12.34 -2.22 6.27
N SER A 231 -12.88 -2.07 7.46
CA SER A 231 -14.32 -2.02 7.73
C SER A 231 -14.93 -0.72 7.19
N GLU A 232 -16.26 -0.69 7.04
CA GLU A 232 -16.97 0.53 6.57
C GLU A 232 -16.78 1.73 7.50
N LEU A 233 -16.68 1.50 8.81
CA LEU A 233 -16.38 2.54 9.79
C LEU A 233 -14.97 3.12 9.56
N GLU A 234 -13.97 2.25 9.41
CA GLU A 234 -12.59 2.68 9.13
C GLU A 234 -12.49 3.40 7.78
N LYS A 235 -13.17 2.93 6.73
CA LYS A 235 -13.22 3.62 5.44
C LYS A 235 -13.79 5.03 5.56
N SER A 236 -14.86 5.20 6.34
CA SER A 236 -15.48 6.49 6.59
C SER A 236 -14.51 7.44 7.29
N ASN A 237 -13.80 6.96 8.31
CA ASN A 237 -12.77 7.74 9.02
C ASN A 237 -11.63 8.15 8.08
N VAL A 238 -11.15 7.25 7.21
CA VAL A 238 -10.12 7.57 6.22
C VAL A 238 -10.59 8.65 5.26
N GLU A 239 -11.84 8.59 4.79
CA GLU A 239 -12.40 9.57 3.87
C GLU A 239 -12.51 10.95 4.51
N GLU A 240 -12.92 11.02 5.78
CA GLU A 240 -12.92 12.28 6.55
C GLU A 240 -11.52 12.86 6.71
N LEU A 241 -10.53 12.02 7.02
CA LEU A 241 -9.13 12.44 7.11
C LEU A 241 -8.62 12.99 5.78
N ARG A 242 -8.89 12.31 4.66
CA ARG A 242 -8.51 12.79 3.33
C ARG A 242 -9.18 14.12 2.98
N LYS A 243 -10.45 14.31 3.35
CA LYS A 243 -11.15 15.61 3.21
C LYS A 243 -10.47 16.74 4.00
N SER A 244 -9.85 16.42 5.15
CA SER A 244 -9.04 17.36 5.93
C SER A 244 -7.60 17.53 5.44
N GLY A 245 -7.19 16.84 4.36
CA GLY A 245 -5.81 16.85 3.86
C GLY A 245 -4.84 15.96 4.67
N ARG A 246 -5.35 15.09 5.53
CA ARG A 246 -4.57 14.10 6.30
C ARG A 246 -4.42 12.79 5.52
N LEU A 247 -3.33 12.07 5.77
CA LEU A 247 -2.97 10.83 5.08
C LEU A 247 -3.26 9.60 5.95
N LEU A 248 -3.20 8.39 5.37
CA LEU A 248 -3.36 7.13 6.11
C LEU A 248 -2.34 6.98 7.24
N LYS A 249 -1.17 7.63 7.15
CA LYS A 249 -0.16 7.60 8.21
C LYS A 249 -0.62 8.26 9.52
N ASP A 250 -1.64 9.11 9.44
CA ASP A 250 -2.18 9.85 10.56
C ASP A 250 -3.24 9.05 11.36
N ILE A 251 -3.47 7.80 10.94
CA ILE A 251 -4.21 6.73 11.62
C ILE A 251 -3.21 5.78 12.27
#